data_AF-A0A9Q0RS73-F1
#
_entry.id   AF-A0A9Q0RS73-F1
#
_cell.length_a   1.000
_cell.length_b   1.000
_cell.length_c   1.000
_cell.angle_alpha   90.00
_cell.angle_beta   90.00
_cell.angle_gamma   90.00
#
_symmetry.space_group_name_H-M   'P 1'
#
loop_
_entity.id
_entity.type
_entity.pdbx_description
1 polymer ?
#
loop_
_entity_poly.entity_id
_entity_poly.type
_entity_poly.pdbx_seq_one_letter_code
_entity_poly.pdbx_strand_id
1 'polypeptide(L)'
;MPIDQEYLDERWQLLADEGPKTIGVTGEYNPLLNPPAWYDAERFKRSQKLAKKYFLSLNIAHFIGNILLVHLPDVLIPVLATGHSASPYMVFMRILSTVIHILSWYDEDPFDPQSKTHKSLMTVRRNCHMAVSRMMNKNILVKIDIG
;
A
#
# COMPACT_ATOMS: atom_id res chain seq x y z
N MET A 1 23.75 10.18 -9.40
CA MET A 1 23.59 11.27 -8.41
C MET A 1 24.02 10.71 -7.07
N PRO A 2 25.03 11.28 -6.39
CA PRO A 2 25.38 10.86 -5.04
C PRO A 2 24.14 11.03 -4.15
N ILE A 3 23.85 10.02 -3.34
CA ILE A 3 22.76 10.07 -2.38
C ILE A 3 23.30 10.80 -1.15
N ASP A 4 22.68 11.91 -0.79
CA ASP A 4 22.98 12.64 0.44
C ASP A 4 22.39 11.85 1.62
N GLN A 5 23.27 11.17 2.36
CA GLN A 5 22.88 10.30 3.46
C GLN A 5 22.31 11.10 4.64
N GLU A 6 22.86 12.27 4.92
CA GLU A 6 22.41 13.13 6.02
C GLU A 6 20.98 13.62 5.76
N TYR A 7 20.71 14.05 4.53
CA TYR A 7 19.35 14.39 4.11
C TYR A 7 18.37 13.21 4.23
N LEU A 8 18.78 11.99 3.87
CA LEU A 8 17.90 10.83 3.99
C LEU A 8 17.59 10.49 5.45
N ASP A 9 18.60 10.57 6.33
CA ASP A 9 18.44 10.27 7.75
C ASP A 9 17.50 11.30 8.42
N GLU A 10 17.65 12.59 8.10
CA GLU A 10 16.75 13.64 8.58
C GLU A 10 15.30 13.37 8.14
N ARG A 11 15.10 13.03 6.85
CA ARG A 11 13.77 12.74 6.31
C ARG A 11 13.17 11.47 6.92
N TRP A 12 13.99 10.46 7.22
CA TRP A 12 13.55 9.26 7.90
C TRP A 12 13.07 9.56 9.32
N GLN A 13 13.84 10.34 10.09
CA GLN A 13 13.44 10.75 11.44
C GLN A 13 12.12 11.53 11.42
N LEU A 14 11.98 12.48 10.50
CA LEU A 14 10.73 13.21 10.31
C LEU A 14 9.54 12.28 10.05
N LEU A 15 9.71 11.29 9.15
CA LEU A 15 8.65 10.32 8.85
C LEU A 15 8.32 9.42 10.04
N ALA A 16 9.32 9.02 10.83
CA ALA A 16 9.12 8.17 12.00
C ALA A 16 8.43 8.93 13.15
N ASP A 17 8.82 10.18 13.39
CA ASP A 17 8.36 10.96 14.54
C ASP A 17 7.05 11.71 14.29
N GLU A 18 6.90 12.32 13.11
CA GLU A 18 5.72 13.10 12.75
C GLU A 18 4.70 12.28 11.97
N GLY A 19 5.15 11.38 11.09
CA GLY A 19 4.28 10.60 10.20
C GLY A 19 3.08 9.95 10.91
N PRO A 20 3.28 9.18 12.00
CA PRO A 20 2.18 8.55 12.75
C PRO A 20 1.19 9.54 13.40
N LYS A 21 1.58 10.80 13.58
CA LYS A 21 0.78 11.87 14.21
C LYS A 21 0.08 12.75 13.19
N THR A 22 0.43 12.64 11.91
CA THR A 22 -0.14 13.47 10.85
C THR A 22 -1.44 12.90 10.30
N ILE A 23 -2.32 13.79 9.84
CA ILE A 23 -3.54 13.40 9.12
C ILE A 23 -3.14 12.77 7.78
N GLY A 24 -3.58 11.54 7.54
CA GLY A 24 -3.28 10.84 6.29
C GLY A 24 -3.88 11.59 5.10
N VAL A 25 -3.11 11.72 4.01
CA VAL A 25 -3.54 12.43 2.80
C VAL A 25 -4.70 11.68 2.13
N THR A 26 -5.90 12.23 2.24
CA THR A 26 -7.11 11.70 1.57
C THR A 26 -7.47 12.45 0.28
N GLY A 27 -6.54 13.27 -0.24
CA GLY A 27 -6.76 14.20 -1.34
C GLY A 27 -7.06 13.57 -2.71
N GLU A 28 -7.42 14.45 -3.66
CA GLU A 28 -7.96 14.11 -4.99
C GLU A 28 -6.94 13.52 -5.97
N TYR A 29 -5.65 13.79 -5.78
CA TYR A 29 -4.62 13.33 -6.72
C TYR A 29 -4.64 11.80 -6.82
N ASN A 30 -4.92 11.29 -8.01
CA ASN A 30 -4.91 9.87 -8.29
C ASN A 30 -3.80 9.56 -9.29
N PRO A 31 -2.67 8.96 -8.86
CA PRO A 31 -1.55 8.67 -9.74
C PRO A 31 -1.88 7.61 -10.80
N LEU A 32 -3.03 6.94 -10.71
CA LEU A 32 -3.47 5.95 -11.69
C LEU A 32 -4.19 6.59 -12.89
N LEU A 33 -4.49 7.89 -12.84
CA LEU A 33 -5.10 8.60 -13.98
C LEU A 33 -4.08 8.95 -15.05
N ASN A 34 -2.85 9.30 -14.64
CA ASN A 34 -1.77 9.65 -15.55
C ASN A 34 -0.46 9.09 -14.99
N PRO A 35 0.37 8.43 -15.82
CA PRO A 35 1.68 7.98 -15.39
C PRO A 35 2.55 9.17 -14.96
N PRO A 36 3.35 9.03 -13.88
CA PRO A 36 4.28 10.07 -13.48
C PRO A 36 5.39 10.25 -14.53
N ALA A 37 6.02 11.43 -14.57
CA ALA A 37 7.03 11.76 -15.58
C ALA A 37 8.25 10.82 -15.61
N TRP A 38 8.52 10.12 -14.51
CA TRP A 38 9.61 9.14 -14.40
C TRP A 38 9.19 7.70 -14.78
N TYR A 39 7.91 7.47 -15.11
CA TYR A 39 7.43 6.15 -15.47
C TYR A 39 8.01 5.70 -16.81
N ASP A 40 8.61 4.51 -16.80
CA ASP A 40 9.18 3.86 -17.97
C ASP A 40 8.35 2.59 -18.28
N ALA A 41 7.49 2.69 -19.29
CA ALA A 41 6.58 1.62 -19.69
C ALA A 41 7.32 0.35 -20.15
N GLU A 42 8.47 0.49 -20.82
CA GLU A 42 9.25 -0.66 -21.30
C GLU A 42 9.94 -1.36 -20.14
N ARG A 43 10.50 -0.61 -19.20
CA ARG A 43 11.08 -1.18 -17.96
C ARG A 43 10.00 -1.85 -17.11
N PHE A 44 8.81 -1.27 -17.02
CA PHE A 44 7.69 -1.88 -16.30
C PHE A 44 7.27 -3.21 -16.94
N LYS A 45 7.06 -3.23 -18.26
CA LYS A 45 6.70 -4.44 -19.02
C LYS A 45 7.76 -5.53 -18.94
N ARG A 46 9.05 -5.17 -18.94
CA ARG A 46 10.15 -6.13 -18.69
C ARG A 46 10.07 -6.73 -17.29
N SER A 47 9.71 -5.94 -16.30
CA SER A 47 9.55 -6.40 -14.91
C SER A 47 8.35 -7.34 -14.75
N GLN A 48 7.25 -7.10 -15.48
CA GLN A 48 6.11 -8.03 -15.54
C GLN A 48 6.52 -9.41 -16.09
N LYS A 49 7.33 -9.45 -17.16
CA LYS A 49 7.87 -10.72 -17.68
C LYS A 49 8.74 -11.44 -16.65
N LEU A 50 9.57 -10.70 -15.93
CA LEU A 50 10.39 -11.25 -14.85
C LEU A 50 9.52 -11.81 -13.72
N ALA A 51 8.48 -11.09 -13.34
CA ALA A 51 7.55 -11.52 -12.30
C ALA A 51 6.83 -12.83 -12.68
N LYS A 52 6.41 -12.96 -13.95
CA LYS A 52 5.83 -14.21 -14.47
C LYS A 52 6.83 -15.36 -14.46
N LYS A 53 8.09 -15.10 -14.82
CA LYS A 53 9.17 -16.11 -14.79
C LYS A 53 9.44 -16.63 -13.37
N TYR A 54 9.39 -15.77 -12.36
CA TYR A 54 9.68 -16.10 -10.96
C TYR A 54 8.43 -16.09 -10.08
N PHE A 55 7.27 -16.44 -10.66
CA PHE A 55 5.96 -16.31 -10.04
C PHE A 55 5.89 -16.97 -8.66
N LEU A 56 6.37 -18.21 -8.53
CA LEU A 56 6.33 -18.95 -7.26
C LEU A 56 7.17 -18.28 -6.18
N SER A 57 8.40 -17.88 -6.50
CA SER A 57 9.29 -17.20 -5.56
C SER A 57 8.71 -15.86 -5.09
N LEU A 58 8.14 -15.07 -6.01
CA LEU A 58 7.48 -13.81 -5.66
C LEU A 58 6.23 -14.03 -4.83
N ASN A 59 5.44 -15.05 -5.13
CA ASN A 59 4.23 -15.37 -4.37
C ASN A 59 4.56 -15.71 -2.91
N ILE A 60 5.56 -16.57 -2.69
CA ILE A 60 6.05 -16.92 -1.34
C ILE A 60 6.59 -15.68 -0.62
N ALA A 61 7.38 -14.85 -1.32
CA ALA A 61 7.93 -13.62 -0.75
C ALA A 61 6.82 -12.64 -0.33
N HIS A 62 5.80 -12.44 -1.17
CA HIS A 62 4.64 -11.60 -0.83
C HIS A 62 3.87 -12.14 0.36
N PHE A 63 3.64 -13.45 0.42
CA PHE A 63 2.91 -14.07 1.52
C PHE A 63 3.65 -13.92 2.86
N ILE A 64 4.94 -14.27 2.90
CA ILE A 64 5.78 -14.13 4.10
C ILE A 64 5.92 -12.65 4.49
N GLY A 65 6.19 -11.77 3.52
CA GLY A 65 6.34 -10.34 3.76
C GLY A 65 5.10 -9.71 4.39
N ASN A 66 3.90 -10.09 3.95
CA ASN A 66 2.65 -9.61 4.54
C ASN A 66 2.41 -10.15 5.96
N ILE A 67 2.81 -11.39 6.26
CA ILE A 67 2.78 -11.92 7.63
C ILE A 67 3.71 -11.10 8.53
N LEU A 68 4.93 -10.82 8.07
CA LEU A 68 5.87 -10.00 8.82
C LEU A 68 5.33 -8.58 9.05
N LEU A 69 4.69 -8.00 8.04
CA LEU A 69 4.18 -6.63 8.09
C LEU A 69 3.10 -6.44 9.18
N VAL A 70 2.24 -7.43 9.42
CA VAL A 70 1.22 -7.33 10.48
C VAL A 70 1.80 -7.37 11.91
N HIS A 71 3.09 -7.68 12.06
CA HIS A 71 3.78 -7.57 13.35
C HIS A 71 4.30 -6.15 13.64
N LEU A 72 4.24 -5.23 12.66
CA LEU A 72 4.62 -3.83 12.86
C LEU A 72 3.41 -3.03 13.39
N PRO A 73 3.54 -2.28 14.50
CA PRO A 73 2.44 -1.52 15.09
C PRO A 73 1.75 -0.56 14.11
N ASP A 74 2.52 0.11 13.26
CA ASP A 74 2.03 1.09 12.27
C ASP A 74 1.10 0.46 11.22
N VAL A 75 1.18 -0.85 11.02
CA VAL A 75 0.32 -1.61 10.12
C VAL A 75 -0.76 -2.33 10.90
N LEU A 76 -0.40 -2.91 12.05
CA LEU A 76 -1.31 -3.66 12.90
C LEU A 76 -2.48 -2.81 13.37
N ILE A 77 -2.23 -1.58 13.84
CA ILE A 77 -3.27 -0.68 14.37
C ILE A 77 -4.34 -0.39 13.30
N PRO A 78 -4.01 0.10 12.09
CA PRO A 78 -5.00 0.26 11.02
C PRO A 78 -5.73 -1.04 10.65
N VAL A 79 -5.02 -2.17 10.59
CA VAL A 79 -5.60 -3.47 10.22
C VAL A 79 -6.61 -3.96 11.27
N LEU A 80 -6.34 -3.78 12.55
CA LEU A 80 -7.26 -4.11 13.64
C LEU A 80 -8.46 -3.15 13.68
N ALA A 81 -8.23 -1.85 13.46
CA ALA A 81 -9.27 -0.84 13.47
C ALA A 81 -10.38 -1.09 12.43
N THR A 82 -10.10 -1.84 11.35
CA THR A 82 -11.13 -2.25 10.38
C THR A 82 -12.19 -3.20 10.95
N GLY A 83 -11.94 -3.86 12.10
CA GLY A 83 -12.82 -4.90 12.66
C GLY A 83 -12.80 -6.24 11.90
N HIS A 84 -12.15 -6.31 10.74
CA HIS A 84 -12.14 -7.52 9.90
C HIS A 84 -11.03 -8.52 10.29
N SER A 85 -10.38 -8.34 11.44
CA SER A 85 -9.16 -9.05 11.86
C SER A 85 -9.27 -9.80 13.18
N ALA A 86 -10.48 -10.11 13.66
CA ALA A 86 -10.70 -10.68 14.98
C ALA A 86 -10.38 -12.19 15.13
N SER A 87 -9.90 -12.87 14.08
CA SER A 87 -9.50 -14.28 14.15
C SER A 87 -8.34 -14.59 13.20
N PRO A 88 -7.53 -15.63 13.47
CA PRO A 88 -6.45 -16.05 12.57
C PRO A 88 -6.93 -16.34 11.15
N TYR A 89 -8.11 -16.96 11.00
CA TYR A 89 -8.74 -17.21 9.69
C TYR A 89 -9.03 -15.91 8.94
N MET A 90 -9.60 -14.91 9.60
CA MET A 90 -9.91 -13.63 8.96
C MET A 90 -8.65 -12.86 8.54
N VAL A 91 -7.58 -12.95 9.35
CA VAL A 91 -6.25 -12.39 9.02
C VAL A 91 -5.65 -13.11 7.82
N PHE A 92 -5.69 -14.45 7.80
CA PHE A 92 -5.23 -15.24 6.65
C PHE A 92 -5.96 -14.84 5.35
N MET A 93 -7.28 -14.72 5.39
CA MET A 93 -8.07 -14.29 4.21
C MET A 93 -7.71 -12.89 3.74
N ARG A 94 -7.29 -11.98 4.64
CA ARG A 94 -6.72 -10.68 4.25
C ARG A 94 -5.46 -10.84 3.44
N ILE A 95 -4.52 -11.60 4.00
CA ILE A 95 -3.18 -11.73 3.45
C ILE A 95 -3.31 -12.39 2.07
N LEU A 96 -4.16 -13.40 1.95
CA LEU A 96 -4.49 -14.02 0.68
C LEU A 96 -5.08 -13.02 -0.32
N SER A 97 -6.06 -12.22 0.09
CA SER A 97 -6.66 -11.17 -0.75
C SER A 97 -5.61 -10.15 -1.22
N THR A 98 -4.77 -9.66 -0.31
CA THR A 98 -3.67 -8.74 -0.63
C THR A 98 -2.70 -9.35 -1.63
N VAL A 99 -2.30 -10.60 -1.43
CA VAL A 99 -1.41 -11.32 -2.36
C VAL A 99 -2.06 -11.45 -3.74
N ILE A 100 -3.35 -11.81 -3.82
CA ILE A 100 -4.08 -11.89 -5.09
C ILE A 100 -4.09 -10.54 -5.82
N HIS A 101 -4.35 -9.44 -5.10
CA HIS A 101 -4.27 -8.09 -5.67
C HIS A 101 -2.87 -7.79 -6.20
N ILE A 102 -1.81 -8.00 -5.41
CA ILE A 102 -0.44 -7.72 -5.82
C ILE A 102 -0.05 -8.52 -7.06
N LEU A 103 -0.40 -9.81 -7.12
CA LEU A 103 -0.09 -10.64 -8.28
C LEU A 103 -0.77 -10.11 -9.55
N SER A 104 -2.01 -9.66 -9.45
CA SER A 104 -2.74 -9.06 -10.58
C SER A 104 -2.07 -7.78 -11.12
N TRP A 105 -1.17 -7.15 -10.36
CA TRP A 105 -0.47 -5.94 -10.81
C TRP A 105 0.66 -6.23 -11.81
N TYR A 106 1.08 -7.49 -11.92
CA TYR A 106 2.12 -7.90 -12.85
C TYR A 106 1.58 -8.33 -14.23
N ASP A 107 0.27 -8.20 -14.47
CA ASP A 107 -0.37 -8.81 -15.64
C ASP A 107 -0.64 -7.84 -16.80
N GLU A 108 -1.20 -6.66 -16.50
CA GLU A 108 -1.73 -5.72 -17.49
C GLU A 108 -1.23 -4.29 -17.23
N ASP A 109 -1.62 -3.32 -18.07
CA ASP A 109 -1.24 -1.92 -17.92
C ASP A 109 -1.97 -1.27 -16.72
N PRO A 110 -1.27 -0.75 -15.70
CA PRO A 110 -1.89 -0.08 -14.55
C PRO A 110 -2.57 1.25 -14.90
N PHE A 111 -2.31 1.83 -16.06
CA PHE A 111 -2.90 3.09 -16.50
C PHE A 111 -4.05 2.93 -17.48
N ASP A 112 -4.32 1.71 -17.95
CA ASP A 112 -5.51 1.41 -18.75
C ASP A 112 -6.73 1.18 -17.82
N PRO A 113 -7.75 2.06 -17.81
CA PRO A 113 -8.92 1.91 -16.96
C PRO A 113 -9.73 0.62 -17.19
N GLN A 114 -9.58 0.00 -18.35
CA GLN A 114 -10.26 -1.26 -18.67
C GLN A 114 -9.54 -2.48 -18.09
N SER A 115 -8.26 -2.35 -17.75
CA SER A 115 -7.44 -3.45 -17.27
C SER A 115 -7.85 -3.92 -15.87
N LYS A 116 -7.68 -5.22 -15.61
CA LYS A 116 -7.87 -5.81 -14.28
C LYS A 116 -6.86 -5.26 -13.29
N THR A 117 -5.63 -5.02 -13.73
CA THR A 117 -4.58 -4.40 -12.91
C THR A 117 -5.01 -3.03 -12.41
N HIS A 118 -5.52 -2.16 -13.28
CA HIS A 118 -6.00 -0.83 -12.90
C HIS A 118 -7.17 -0.92 -11.93
N LYS A 119 -8.17 -1.75 -12.22
CA LYS A 119 -9.33 -1.95 -11.34
C LYS A 119 -8.92 -2.46 -9.96
N SER A 120 -7.95 -3.37 -9.90
CA SER A 120 -7.37 -3.90 -8.67
C SER A 120 -6.66 -2.81 -7.86
N LEU A 121 -5.77 -2.03 -8.49
CA LEU A 121 -5.07 -0.90 -7.87
C LEU A 121 -6.06 0.17 -7.36
N MET A 122 -7.07 0.50 -8.15
CA MET A 122 -8.13 1.43 -7.77
C MET A 122 -8.93 0.93 -6.57
N THR A 123 -9.24 -0.37 -6.51
CA THR A 123 -9.94 -0.99 -5.38
C THR A 123 -9.11 -0.88 -4.11
N VAL A 124 -7.84 -1.30 -4.16
CA VAL A 124 -6.93 -1.25 -3.00
C VAL A 124 -6.72 0.20 -2.54
N ARG A 125 -6.56 1.15 -3.47
CA ARG A 125 -6.45 2.58 -3.15
C ARG A 125 -7.71 3.10 -2.47
N ARG A 126 -8.87 3.02 -3.15
CA ARG A 126 -10.10 3.70 -2.72
C ARG A 126 -10.82 2.98 -1.59
N ASN A 127 -11.00 1.67 -1.72
CA ASN A 127 -11.86 0.90 -0.84
C ASN A 127 -11.12 0.34 0.37
N CYS A 128 -9.78 0.25 0.31
CA CYS A 128 -8.96 -0.18 1.44
C CYS A 128 -8.23 1.01 2.07
N HIS A 129 -7.17 1.53 1.43
CA HIS A 129 -6.29 2.50 2.09
C HIS A 129 -6.96 3.84 2.37
N MET A 130 -7.68 4.43 1.41
CA MET A 130 -8.37 5.71 1.63
C MET A 130 -9.54 5.56 2.61
N ALA A 131 -10.26 4.43 2.60
CA ALA A 131 -11.33 4.17 3.56
C ALA A 131 -10.80 4.10 4.99
N VAL A 132 -9.71 3.36 5.21
CA VAL A 132 -9.04 3.28 6.51
C VAL A 132 -8.46 4.63 6.92
N SER A 133 -7.80 5.36 6.01
CA SER A 133 -7.27 6.69 6.32
C SER A 133 -8.36 7.67 6.76
N ARG A 134 -9.51 7.72 6.07
CA ARG A 134 -10.65 8.56 6.48
C ARG A 134 -11.19 8.17 7.86
N MET A 135 -11.28 6.88 8.14
CA MET A 135 -11.72 6.37 9.45
C MET A 135 -10.74 6.79 10.56
N MET A 136 -9.44 6.59 10.35
CA MET A 136 -8.40 6.91 11.33
C MET A 136 -8.30 8.42 11.55
N ASN A 137 -8.38 9.23 10.49
CA ASN A 137 -8.35 10.69 10.58
C ASN A 137 -9.50 11.23 11.46
N LYS A 138 -10.72 10.68 11.34
CA LYS A 138 -11.84 11.09 12.20
C LYS A 138 -11.55 10.85 13.68
N ASN A 139 -10.94 9.71 14.02
CA ASN A 139 -10.62 9.37 15.42
C ASN A 139 -9.51 10.25 16.01
N ILE A 140 -8.60 10.78 15.18
CA ILE A 140 -7.59 11.76 15.59
C ILE A 140 -8.25 13.11 15.88
N LEU A 141 -9.11 13.59 14.98
CA LEU A 141 -9.82 14.87 15.15
C LEU A 141 -10.67 14.89 16.42
N VAL A 142 -11.39 13.80 16.70
CA VAL A 142 -12.18 13.67 17.94
C VAL A 142 -11.30 13.78 19.19
N LYS A 143 -10.04 13.33 19.18
CA LYS A 143 -9.14 13.46 20.34
C LYS A 143 -8.57 14.88 20.53
N ILE A 144 -8.50 15.69 19.47
CA ILE A 144 -7.99 17.07 19.52
C ILE A 144 -9.07 18.03 20.03
N ASP A 145 -10.33 17.79 19.69
CA ASP A 145 -11.47 18.64 20.09
C ASP A 145 -11.90 18.52 21.57
N ILE A 146 -11.33 17.57 22.33
CA ILE A 146 -11.61 17.37 23.77
C ILE A 146 -10.47 17.90 24.68
N GLY A 147 -9.54 18.67 24.11
CA GLY A 147 -8.46 19.35 24.82
C GLY A 147 -8.83 20.75 25.29
#